data_AF-K2A5E7-F1
#
_entry.id   AF-K2A5E7-F1
#
_cell.length_a   1.000
_cell.length_b   1.000
_cell.length_c   1.000
_cell.angle_alpha   90.00
_cell.angle_beta   90.00
_cell.angle_gamma   90.00
#
_symmetry.space_group_name_H-M   'P 1'
#
loop_
_entity.id
_entity.type
_entity.pdbx_description
1 polymer ?
#
loop_
_entity_poly.entity_id
_entity_poly.type
_entity_poly.pdbx_seq_one_letter_code
_entity_poly.pdbx_strand_id
1 'polypeptide(L)'
;MAYLLYFVVGGIVTTVIVALEESGYRTISGIAALVPVFTLVSYYFIGASKNGMAVSQHSQFVLCGTLVAWVPYMAVVALAAPRWGANKAILAG
;
A
#
# COMPACT_ATOMS: atom_id res chain seq x y z
N MET A 1 -0.58 -22.97 -3.88
CA MET A 1 0.65 -22.54 -3.16
C MET A 1 0.93 -21.06 -3.34
N ALA A 2 0.91 -20.54 -4.57
CA ALA A 2 1.30 -19.16 -4.86
C ALA A 2 0.42 -18.12 -4.14
N TYR A 3 -0.92 -18.22 -4.23
CA TYR A 3 -1.84 -17.32 -3.52
C TYR A 3 -1.65 -17.27 -1.98
N LEU A 4 -1.25 -18.39 -1.36
CA LEU A 4 -0.95 -18.44 0.07
C LEU A 4 0.28 -17.60 0.40
N LEU A 5 1.33 -17.70 -0.43
CA LEU A 5 2.53 -16.89 -0.27
C LEU A 5 2.21 -15.39 -0.43
N TYR A 6 1.31 -15.02 -1.32
CA TYR A 6 0.91 -13.61 -1.52
C TYR A 6 0.19 -13.07 -0.29
N PHE A 7 -0.74 -13.87 0.24
CA PHE A 7 -1.45 -13.56 1.46
C PHE A 7 -0.50 -13.42 2.65
N VAL A 8 0.47 -14.32 2.78
CA VAL A 8 1.47 -14.29 3.86
C VAL A 8 2.38 -13.07 3.74
N VAL A 9 2.91 -12.75 2.55
CA VAL A 9 3.75 -11.56 2.34
C VAL A 9 2.96 -10.28 2.63
N GLY A 10 1.73 -10.19 2.12
CA GLY A 10 0.79 -9.10 2.42
C GLY A 10 0.56 -8.94 3.92
N GLY A 11 0.13 -10.03 4.57
CA GLY A 11 -0.17 -10.08 5.99
C GLY A 11 1.03 -9.71 6.86
N ILE A 12 2.23 -10.24 6.58
CA ILE A 12 3.46 -9.93 7.34
C ILE A 12 3.75 -8.45 7.30
N VAL A 13 3.74 -7.82 6.12
CA VAL A 13 4.05 -6.39 6.02
C VAL A 13 3.01 -5.56 6.77
N THR A 14 1.72 -5.88 6.62
CA THR A 14 0.65 -5.22 7.38
C THR A 14 0.85 -5.39 8.89
N THR A 15 1.14 -6.59 9.37
CA THR A 15 1.40 -6.87 10.78
C THR A 15 2.59 -6.09 11.30
N VAL A 16 3.68 -6.00 10.54
CA VAL A 16 4.88 -5.24 10.92
C VAL A 16 4.57 -3.74 11.05
N ILE A 17 3.83 -3.16 10.10
CA ILE A 17 3.45 -1.74 10.16
C ILE A 17 2.65 -1.47 11.44
N VAL A 18 1.64 -2.30 11.73
CA VAL A 18 0.80 -2.14 12.93
C VAL A 18 1.62 -2.32 14.21
N ALA A 19 2.44 -3.37 14.29
CA ALA A 19 3.27 -3.63 15.46
C ALA A 19 4.26 -2.49 15.74
N LEU A 20 4.83 -1.88 14.69
CA LEU A 20 5.72 -0.72 14.82
C LEU A 20 4.98 0.52 15.33
N GLU A 21 3.77 0.78 14.81
CA GLU A 21 2.94 1.91 15.25
C GLU A 21 2.52 1.75 16.72
N GLU A 22 2.04 0.56 17.10
CA GLU A 22 1.65 0.21 18.47
C GLU A 22 2.82 0.27 19.45
N SER A 23 4.03 -0.04 18.99
CA SER A 23 5.26 0.06 19.78
C SER A 23 5.82 1.49 19.86
N GLY A 24 5.15 2.49 19.26
CA GLY A 24 5.55 3.90 19.29
C GLY A 24 6.59 4.30 18.23
N TYR A 25 7.01 3.40 17.34
CA TYR A 25 7.98 3.66 16.28
C TYR A 25 7.34 4.28 15.03
N ARG A 26 6.63 5.41 15.20
CA ARG A 26 5.80 6.07 14.17
C ARG A 26 6.52 6.37 12.85
N THR A 27 7.79 6.77 12.92
CA THR A 27 8.57 7.06 11.71
C THR A 27 8.86 5.79 10.92
N ILE A 28 9.14 4.68 11.61
CA ILE A 28 9.49 3.40 10.99
C ILE A 28 8.24 2.73 10.42
N SER A 29 7.11 2.76 11.14
CA SER A 29 5.81 2.29 10.63
C SER A 29 5.41 3.09 9.38
N GLY A 30 5.58 4.41 9.40
CA GLY A 30 5.32 5.29 8.25
C GLY A 30 6.18 4.94 7.03
N ILE A 31 7.48 4.70 7.21
CA ILE A 31 8.37 4.25 6.13
C ILE A 31 7.95 2.87 5.62
N ALA A 32 7.64 1.94 6.51
CA ALA A 32 7.20 0.59 6.15
C ALA A 32 5.88 0.63 5.34
N ALA A 33 4.98 1.57 5.65
CA ALA A 33 3.74 1.78 4.92
C ALA A 33 3.93 2.33 3.50
N LEU A 34 5.12 2.86 3.16
CA LEU A 34 5.44 3.28 1.78
C LEU A 34 5.70 2.09 0.85
N VAL A 35 5.96 0.89 1.39
CA VAL A 35 6.20 -0.30 0.57
C VAL A 35 4.89 -0.71 -0.11
N PRO A 36 4.80 -0.68 -1.46
CA PRO A 36 3.55 -0.98 -2.15
C PRO A 36 3.37 -2.50 -2.28
N VAL A 37 2.99 -3.16 -1.18
CA VAL A 37 3.00 -4.63 -1.06
C VAL A 37 2.15 -5.33 -2.12
N PHE A 38 0.93 -4.84 -2.35
CA PHE A 38 0.05 -5.37 -3.40
C PHE A 38 0.69 -5.26 -4.79
N THR A 39 1.33 -4.12 -5.07
CA THR A 39 1.95 -3.84 -6.35
C THR A 39 3.23 -4.64 -6.55
N LEU A 40 4.05 -4.79 -5.51
CA LEU A 40 5.26 -5.61 -5.50
C LEU A 40 4.91 -7.07 -5.82
N VAL A 41 3.96 -7.64 -5.10
CA VAL A 41 3.49 -9.02 -5.33
C VAL A 41 2.91 -9.15 -6.75
N SER A 42 2.09 -8.19 -7.20
CA SER A 42 1.53 -8.18 -8.55
C SER A 42 2.60 -8.14 -9.64
N TYR A 43 3.67 -7.35 -9.47
CA TYR A 43 4.77 -7.26 -10.43
C TYR A 43 5.57 -8.54 -10.54
N TYR A 44 5.75 -9.29 -9.45
CA TYR A 44 6.36 -10.62 -9.54
C TYR A 44 5.55 -11.53 -10.47
N PHE A 45 4.21 -11.53 -10.41
CA PHE A 45 3.37 -12.36 -11.30
C PHE A 45 3.29 -11.84 -12.72
N ILE A 46 3.17 -10.53 -12.89
CA ILE A 46 3.17 -9.92 -14.23
C ILE A 46 4.51 -10.21 -14.93
N GLY A 47 5.62 -10.08 -14.20
CA GLY A 47 6.95 -10.38 -14.71
C GLY A 47 7.12 -11.86 -15.05
N ALA A 48 6.68 -12.76 -14.17
CA ALA A 48 6.80 -14.20 -14.38
C ALA A 48 5.87 -14.74 -15.49
N SER A 49 4.68 -14.18 -15.67
CA SER A 49 3.69 -14.64 -16.67
C SER A 49 3.85 -13.98 -18.03
N LYS A 50 4.39 -12.75 -18.07
CA LYS A 50 4.61 -12.00 -19.31
C LYS A 50 6.09 -11.70 -19.48
N ASN A 51 6.54 -10.54 -18.99
CA ASN A 51 7.93 -10.08 -19.02
C ASN A 51 8.07 -8.71 -18.31
N GLY A 52 9.28 -8.18 -18.26
CA GLY A 52 9.57 -6.86 -17.67
C GLY A 52 8.90 -5.67 -18.38
N MET A 53 8.59 -5.75 -19.68
CA MET A 53 7.87 -4.68 -20.39
C MET A 53 6.44 -4.52 -19.87
N ALA A 54 5.76 -5.64 -19.60
CA ALA A 54 4.43 -5.61 -19.01
C ALA A 54 4.43 -5.02 -17.59
N VAL A 55 5.46 -5.32 -16.80
CA VAL A 55 5.65 -4.71 -15.47
C VAL A 55 5.85 -3.19 -15.59
N SER A 56 6.68 -2.74 -16.53
CA SER A 56 6.96 -1.32 -16.77
C SER A 56 5.71 -0.53 -17.20
N GLN A 57 4.93 -1.06 -18.15
CA GLN A 57 3.68 -0.43 -18.58
C GLN A 57 2.67 -0.33 -17.44
N HIS A 58 2.54 -1.40 -16.64
CA HIS A 58 1.66 -1.38 -15.48
C HIS A 58 2.15 -0.39 -14.42
N SER A 59 3.46 -0.28 -14.21
CA SER A 59 4.01 0.65 -13.22
C SER A 59 3.86 2.11 -13.59
N GLN A 60 3.94 2.44 -14.88
CA GLN A 60 3.61 3.78 -15.36
C GLN A 60 2.14 4.14 -15.08
N PHE A 61 1.22 3.20 -15.34
CA PHE A 61 -0.20 3.40 -15.02
C PHE A 61 -0.42 3.59 -13.52
N VAL A 62 0.16 2.71 -12.69
CA VAL A 62 0.05 2.79 -11.23
C VAL A 62 0.65 4.09 -10.71
N LEU A 63 1.79 4.55 -11.24
CA LEU A 63 2.40 5.82 -10.86
C LEU A 63 1.45 7.00 -11.10
N CYS A 64 0.90 7.10 -12.31
CA CYS A 64 -0.08 8.14 -12.64
C CYS A 64 -1.33 8.06 -11.77
N GLY A 65 -1.88 6.84 -11.59
CA GLY A 65 -3.04 6.61 -10.74
C GLY A 65 -2.77 6.95 -9.27
N THR A 66 -1.56 6.71 -8.77
CA THR A 66 -1.16 7.05 -7.40
C THR A 66 -1.16 8.57 -7.21
N LEU A 67 -0.59 9.32 -8.14
CA LEU A 67 -0.60 10.79 -8.04
C LEU A 67 -2.02 11.36 -8.08
N VAL A 68 -2.90 10.80 -8.91
CA VAL A 68 -4.27 11.32 -9.10
C VAL A 68 -5.24 10.86 -8.02
N ALA A 69 -5.14 9.62 -7.53
CA ALA A 69 -6.11 9.05 -6.58
C ALA A 69 -5.54 8.96 -5.16
N TRP A 70 -4.30 8.52 -5.00
CA TRP A 70 -3.72 8.28 -3.67
C TRP A 70 -3.41 9.57 -2.92
N VAL A 71 -2.89 10.59 -3.62
CA VAL A 71 -2.59 11.88 -2.99
C VAL A 71 -3.87 12.55 -2.44
N PRO A 72 -4.98 12.66 -3.19
CA PRO A 72 -6.24 13.15 -2.64
C PRO A 72 -6.78 12.27 -1.51
N TYR A 73 -6.76 10.94 -1.66
CA TYR A 73 -7.18 10.00 -0.63
C TYR A 73 -6.46 10.27 0.70
N MET A 74 -5.12 10.30 0.68
CA MET A 74 -4.30 10.53 1.87
C MET A 74 -4.52 11.93 2.45
N ALA A 75 -4.74 12.95 1.62
CA ALA A 75 -5.06 14.29 2.08
C ALA A 75 -6.40 14.32 2.83
N VAL A 76 -7.43 13.64 2.31
CA VAL A 76 -8.73 13.50 3.00
C VAL A 76 -8.54 12.79 4.33
N VAL A 77 -7.86 11.65 4.37
CA VAL A 77 -7.61 10.91 5.62
C VAL A 77 -6.87 11.78 6.64
N ALA A 78 -5.79 12.45 6.23
CA ALA A 78 -4.98 13.28 7.13
C ALA A 78 -5.76 14.46 7.72
N LEU A 79 -6.63 15.10 6.92
CA LEU A 79 -7.42 16.25 7.36
C LEU A 79 -8.69 15.85 8.12
N ALA A 80 -9.31 14.73 7.76
CA ALA A 80 -10.56 14.28 8.33
C ALA A 80 -10.37 13.44 9.61
N ALA A 81 -9.30 12.65 9.71
CA ALA A 81 -9.10 11.73 10.84
C ALA A 81 -9.13 12.43 12.22
N PRO A 82 -8.49 13.60 12.43
CA PRO A 82 -8.56 14.32 13.70
C PRO A 82 -9.96 14.85 14.04
N ARG A 83 -10.85 15.00 13.04
CA ARG A 83 -12.17 15.62 13.19
C ARG A 83 -13.30 14.60 13.26
N TRP A 84 -13.24 13.56 12.44
CA TRP A 84 -14.32 12.59 12.26
C TRP A 84 -14.00 11.21 12.85
N GLY A 85 -12.77 11.02 13.36
CA GLY A 85 -12.23 9.73 13.77
C GLY A 85 -11.71 8.92 12.59
N ALA A 86 -10.85 7.94 12.88
CA ALA A 86 -10.12 7.17 11.88
C ALA A 86 -11.04 6.45 10.87
N ASN A 87 -12.03 5.69 11.35
CA ASN A 87 -12.89 4.86 10.49
C ASN A 87 -13.67 5.69 9.45
N LYS A 88 -14.23 6.83 9.86
CA LYS A 88 -14.99 7.70 8.95
C LYS A 88 -14.06 8.39 7.94
N ALA A 89 -12.88 8.80 8.36
CA ALA A 89 -11.91 9.42 7.47
C ALA A 89 -11.37 8.45 6.41
N ILE A 90 -11.07 7.21 6.80
CA ILE A 90 -10.60 6.15 5.90
C ILE A 90 -11.65 5.79 4.83
N LEU A 91 -12.93 5.81 5.17
CA LEU A 91 -14.04 5.53 4.24
C LEU A 91 -14.40 6.72 3.34
N ALA A 92 -14.14 7.94 3.79
CA ALA A 92 -14.49 9.16 3.06
C ALA A 92 -13.40 9.61 2.06
N GLY A 93 -12.16 9.19 2.28
CA GLY A 93 -11.09 9.31 1.28
C GLY A 93 -11.33 8.38 0.11
#